data_AF-A0A928NAK3-F1
#
_entry.id   AF-A0A928NAK3-F1
#
_cell.length_a   1.000
_cell.length_b   1.000
_cell.length_c   1.000
_cell.angle_alpha   90.00
_cell.angle_beta   90.00
_cell.angle_gamma   90.00
#
_symmetry.space_group_name_H-M   'P 1'
#
loop_
_entity.id
_entity.type
_entity.pdbx_description
1 polymer ?
#
loop_
_entity_poly.entity_id
_entity_poly.type
_entity_poly.pdbx_seq_one_letter_code
_entity_poly.pdbx_strand_id
1 'polypeptide(L)'
;MKKMILLALCLAMLAGMMTTVGAATTTVLNDNGEGTGNWYLRDNTAGTDSLSNVSPGADGTGKCLKLVNPNGRVLLVARNSAAIKYKKGYTYTINWKMKADDNETVYLAFFNGNMTTTPAVVTHAQLNSNTGKYSATTAWQNYSCTFTVNSISGGATTSSQPLMFRITSGGNMYLDDIVITETPCYTVSVTAGENGTVTKDGVAITSDFYVTEGNSITLNLTPDENYLPKVKVNGADYVVSNNQVTLTVNQATTVEVSFEQIPEVTPGIVEDASYNWFKEENGTPTIFSYHKLSSFNTGETYLEYGVKLWNTAKPEDTVTLAACNPNGEPATAVPDAQFAIRAYGKAITAENSYTVQPYVGEDLGESEVLSYK
;
A
#
# COMPACT_ATOMS: atom_id res chain seq x y z
N MET A 1 36.02 13.50 -17.74
CA MET A 1 34.67 12.93 -17.98
C MET A 1 34.60 11.40 -17.92
N LYS A 2 35.51 10.62 -18.53
CA LYS A 2 35.45 9.14 -18.50
C LYS A 2 35.53 8.48 -17.11
N LYS A 3 36.19 9.09 -16.11
CA LYS A 3 36.26 8.55 -14.73
C LYS A 3 34.97 8.73 -13.91
N MET A 4 34.10 9.68 -14.27
CA MET A 4 32.84 9.92 -13.55
C MET A 4 31.74 8.93 -13.97
N ILE A 5 31.74 8.50 -15.23
CA ILE A 5 30.79 7.51 -15.76
C ILE A 5 31.04 6.11 -15.16
N LEU A 6 32.29 5.77 -14.87
CA LEU A 6 32.64 4.48 -14.29
C LEU A 6 32.23 4.35 -12.81
N LEU A 7 32.21 5.48 -12.06
CA LEU A 7 31.77 5.50 -10.67
C LEU A 7 30.24 5.38 -10.56
N ALA A 8 29.49 6.02 -11.46
CA ALA A 8 28.03 5.89 -11.56
C ALA A 8 27.59 4.47 -11.96
N LEU A 9 28.31 3.82 -12.90
CA LEU A 9 28.02 2.44 -13.28
C LEU A 9 28.33 1.43 -12.15
N CYS A 10 29.42 1.63 -11.39
CA CYS A 10 29.73 0.79 -10.24
C CYS A 10 28.69 0.92 -9.11
N LEU A 11 28.15 2.12 -8.89
CA LEU A 11 27.12 2.33 -7.86
C LEU A 11 25.77 1.70 -8.26
N ALA A 12 25.42 1.73 -9.55
CA ALA A 12 24.23 1.07 -10.08
C ALA A 12 24.33 -0.47 -10.09
N MET A 13 25.53 -1.04 -10.34
CA MET A 13 25.74 -2.49 -10.30
C MET A 13 25.79 -3.05 -8.87
N LEU A 14 26.26 -2.26 -7.89
CA LEU A 14 26.29 -2.71 -6.49
C LEU A 14 24.87 -2.76 -5.86
N ALA A 15 23.94 -1.95 -6.34
CA ALA A 15 22.53 -2.00 -5.93
C ALA A 15 21.77 -3.23 -6.50
N GLY A 16 22.27 -3.84 -7.58
CA GLY A 16 21.61 -4.96 -8.26
C GLY A 16 21.92 -6.35 -7.72
N MET A 17 22.81 -6.49 -6.72
CA MET A 17 23.28 -7.78 -6.19
C MET A 17 23.15 -7.96 -4.68
N MET A 18 22.34 -7.13 -4.00
CA MET A 18 21.86 -7.49 -2.66
C MET A 18 20.82 -8.59 -2.83
N THR A 19 21.26 -9.84 -2.65
CA THR A 19 20.33 -10.96 -2.43
C THR A 19 19.52 -10.62 -1.19
N THR A 20 18.21 -10.43 -1.37
CA THR A 20 17.27 -10.27 -0.27
C THR A 20 17.26 -11.58 0.50
N VAL A 21 18.02 -11.64 1.59
CA VAL A 21 17.88 -12.71 2.57
C VAL A 21 16.53 -12.47 3.22
N GLY A 22 15.53 -13.30 2.89
CA GLY A 22 14.22 -13.21 3.52
C GLY A 22 14.34 -13.38 5.03
N ALA A 23 13.45 -12.75 5.80
CA ALA A 23 13.54 -12.81 7.26
C ALA A 23 13.61 -14.25 7.77
N ALA A 24 14.51 -14.46 8.74
CA ALA A 24 14.66 -15.73 9.40
C ALA A 24 13.34 -16.15 10.06
N THR A 25 12.82 -17.31 9.66
CA THR A 25 11.58 -17.86 10.19
C THR A 25 11.90 -18.92 11.23
N THR A 26 11.25 -18.87 12.40
CA THR A 26 11.48 -19.80 13.51
C THR A 26 10.20 -20.57 13.83
N THR A 27 10.27 -21.90 13.94
CA THR A 27 9.14 -22.71 14.38
C THR A 27 8.96 -22.60 15.89
N VAL A 28 7.80 -22.13 16.34
CA VAL A 28 7.46 -21.96 17.78
C VAL A 28 6.51 -23.03 18.30
N LEU A 29 5.77 -23.70 17.40
CA LEU A 29 5.00 -24.90 17.70
C LEU A 29 5.11 -25.84 16.51
N ASN A 30 5.33 -27.13 16.79
CA ASN A 30 5.23 -28.20 15.81
C ASN A 30 4.55 -29.39 16.48
N ASP A 31 3.29 -29.61 16.16
CA ASP A 31 2.48 -30.69 16.71
C ASP A 31 1.95 -31.56 15.57
N ASN A 32 2.41 -32.81 15.52
CA ASN A 32 2.07 -33.79 14.50
C ASN A 32 0.94 -34.74 14.94
N GLY A 33 0.13 -34.36 15.94
CA GLY A 33 -1.05 -35.13 16.33
C GLY A 33 -0.78 -36.44 17.06
N GLU A 34 0.48 -36.80 17.35
CA GLU A 34 0.86 -38.07 17.98
C GLU A 34 0.48 -38.17 19.48
N GLY A 35 0.20 -37.04 20.13
CA GLY A 35 -0.24 -37.01 21.53
C GLY A 35 -1.13 -35.81 21.85
N THR A 36 -1.96 -35.92 22.89
CA THR A 36 -2.79 -34.80 23.39
C THR A 36 -2.03 -33.87 24.32
N GLY A 37 -0.74 -34.10 24.59
CA GLY A 37 0.02 -33.45 25.66
C GLY A 37 0.02 -31.92 25.60
N ASN A 38 -0.08 -31.34 24.41
CA ASN A 38 -0.12 -29.89 24.20
C ASN A 38 -1.53 -29.31 24.13
N TRP A 39 -2.58 -30.12 24.28
CA TRP A 39 -3.95 -29.72 24.03
C TRP A 39 -4.88 -30.09 25.18
N TYR A 40 -5.92 -29.29 25.38
CA TYR A 40 -6.98 -29.59 26.34
C TYR A 40 -8.31 -28.96 25.92
N LEU A 41 -9.40 -29.53 26.44
CA LEU A 41 -10.74 -28.98 26.30
C LEU A 41 -10.97 -27.92 27.38
N ARG A 42 -11.37 -26.71 26.98
CA ARG A 42 -11.64 -25.63 27.94
C ARG A 42 -13.09 -25.59 28.42
N ASP A 43 -14.05 -25.90 27.57
CA ASP A 43 -15.48 -25.73 27.85
C ASP A 43 -16.26 -27.05 27.80
N ASN A 44 -15.81 -28.09 28.53
CA ASN A 44 -16.56 -29.35 28.65
C ASN A 44 -17.74 -29.21 29.63
N THR A 45 -18.69 -28.33 29.29
CA THR A 45 -19.83 -28.02 30.17
C THR A 45 -20.90 -29.12 30.18
N ALA A 46 -20.93 -30.00 29.18
CA ALA A 46 -21.91 -31.07 29.06
C ALA A 46 -21.38 -32.48 29.43
N GLY A 47 -20.07 -32.62 29.72
CA GLY A 47 -19.45 -33.91 30.06
C GLY A 47 -19.34 -34.92 28.91
N THR A 48 -19.89 -34.59 27.75
CA THR A 48 -19.90 -35.43 26.54
C THR A 48 -18.75 -35.15 25.59
N ASP A 49 -18.04 -34.04 25.79
CA ASP A 49 -16.97 -33.62 24.91
C ASP A 49 -15.70 -34.38 25.26
N SER A 50 -14.99 -34.86 24.24
CA SER A 50 -13.75 -35.61 24.45
C SER A 50 -12.68 -35.22 23.44
N LEU A 51 -11.43 -35.29 23.90
CA LEU A 51 -10.23 -35.12 23.11
C LEU A 51 -9.44 -36.43 23.17
N SER A 52 -9.14 -36.98 22.00
CA SER A 52 -8.40 -38.23 21.88
C SER A 52 -7.42 -38.16 20.71
N ASN A 53 -6.42 -39.04 20.69
CA ASN A 53 -5.62 -39.28 19.51
C ASN A 53 -6.18 -40.48 18.74
N VAL A 54 -6.39 -40.35 17.43
CA VAL A 54 -6.94 -41.42 16.59
C VAL A 54 -6.10 -41.61 15.33
N SER A 55 -6.09 -42.82 14.80
CA SER A 55 -5.42 -43.16 13.52
C SER A 55 -6.44 -43.40 12.40
N PRO A 56 -6.04 -43.20 11.12
CA PRO A 56 -4.78 -42.59 10.69
C PRO A 56 -4.82 -41.06 10.83
N GLY A 57 -3.63 -40.46 10.94
CA GLY A 57 -3.42 -39.03 10.77
C GLY A 57 -3.61 -38.58 9.32
N ALA A 58 -3.26 -37.32 9.05
CA ALA A 58 -3.50 -36.66 7.78
C ALA A 58 -2.59 -37.13 6.64
N ASP A 59 -1.42 -37.65 6.96
CA ASP A 59 -0.49 -38.24 5.99
C ASP A 59 -0.79 -39.72 5.67
N GLY A 60 -1.86 -40.27 6.26
CA GLY A 60 -2.23 -41.68 6.12
C GLY A 60 -1.48 -42.61 7.09
N THR A 61 -0.58 -42.06 7.90
CA THR A 61 0.15 -42.74 8.98
C THR A 61 -0.12 -42.04 10.31
N GLY A 62 0.49 -42.52 11.39
CA GLY A 62 0.46 -41.81 12.68
C GLY A 62 -0.93 -41.62 13.31
N LYS A 63 -1.05 -40.58 14.13
CA LYS A 63 -2.28 -40.18 14.81
C LYS A 63 -2.58 -38.71 14.57
N CYS A 64 -3.85 -38.36 14.69
CA CYS A 64 -4.33 -36.97 14.72
C CYS A 64 -5.13 -36.70 16.01
N LEU A 65 -5.37 -35.44 16.32
CA LEU A 65 -6.26 -35.02 17.40
C LEU A 65 -7.71 -35.13 16.93
N LYS A 66 -8.51 -35.96 17.59
CA LYS A 66 -9.97 -36.01 17.41
C LYS A 66 -10.67 -35.26 18.52
N LEU A 67 -11.44 -34.26 18.12
CA LEU A 67 -12.38 -33.53 18.94
C LEU A 67 -13.79 -34.07 18.74
N VAL A 68 -14.43 -34.51 19.82
CA VAL A 68 -15.83 -34.94 19.81
C VAL A 68 -16.69 -33.86 20.46
N ASN A 69 -17.64 -33.32 19.71
CA ASN A 69 -18.49 -32.18 20.11
C ASN A 69 -19.96 -32.43 19.76
N PRO A 70 -20.67 -33.32 20.47
CA PRO A 70 -22.06 -33.63 20.13
C PRO A 70 -23.03 -32.47 20.37
N ASN A 71 -22.65 -31.45 21.15
CA ASN A 71 -23.56 -30.38 21.62
C ASN A 71 -23.28 -28.99 21.01
N GLY A 72 -22.38 -28.90 20.03
CA GLY A 72 -22.27 -27.74 19.14
C GLY A 72 -21.40 -26.58 19.60
N ARG A 73 -20.60 -26.68 20.68
CA ARG A 73 -19.64 -25.63 21.08
C ARG A 73 -18.47 -26.20 21.89
N VAL A 74 -17.47 -26.78 21.24
CA VAL A 74 -16.23 -27.17 21.91
C VAL A 74 -15.08 -26.26 21.52
N LEU A 75 -14.26 -26.00 22.54
CA LEU A 75 -13.10 -25.14 22.49
C LEU A 75 -11.86 -25.96 22.79
N LEU A 76 -11.08 -26.25 21.75
CA LEU A 76 -9.77 -26.88 21.87
C LEU A 76 -8.73 -25.79 22.08
N VAL A 77 -7.91 -25.95 23.11
CA VAL A 77 -6.96 -24.93 23.55
C VAL A 77 -5.57 -25.55 23.70
N ALA A 78 -4.56 -24.87 23.15
CA ALA A 78 -3.17 -25.24 23.42
C ALA A 78 -2.83 -25.01 24.91
N ARG A 79 -2.21 -25.99 25.58
CA ARG A 79 -1.86 -25.93 27.01
C ARG A 79 -0.90 -24.79 27.31
N ASN A 80 -1.06 -24.21 28.49
CA ASN A 80 -0.25 -23.07 28.95
C ASN A 80 1.26 -23.38 29.10
N SER A 81 1.65 -24.64 29.35
CA SER A 81 3.06 -25.06 29.35
C SER A 81 3.68 -25.09 27.94
N ALA A 82 2.84 -25.06 26.91
CA ALA A 82 3.16 -24.86 25.50
C ALA A 82 2.59 -23.53 24.97
N ALA A 83 2.25 -22.58 25.87
CA ALA A 83 1.69 -21.28 25.46
C ALA A 83 2.66 -20.61 24.49
N ILE A 84 2.19 -20.36 23.28
CA ILE A 84 2.95 -19.62 22.29
C ILE A 84 3.18 -18.22 22.86
N LYS A 85 4.46 -17.85 22.98
CA LYS A 85 4.86 -16.52 23.43
C LYS A 85 4.83 -15.59 22.23
N TYR A 86 3.68 -14.97 22.01
CA TYR A 86 3.53 -13.98 20.96
C TYR A 86 4.32 -12.72 21.31
N LYS A 87 5.16 -12.28 20.39
CA LYS A 87 6.04 -11.12 20.53
C LYS A 87 5.49 -9.94 19.74
N LYS A 88 5.53 -8.74 20.32
CA LYS A 88 5.21 -7.51 19.57
C LYS A 88 6.21 -7.37 18.41
N GLY A 89 5.70 -7.03 17.22
CA GLY A 89 6.52 -6.86 16.02
C GLY A 89 6.96 -8.16 15.36
N TYR A 90 6.21 -9.24 15.55
CA TYR A 90 6.39 -10.49 14.82
C TYR A 90 5.12 -10.83 14.03
N THR A 91 5.31 -11.41 12.86
CA THR A 91 4.26 -12.08 12.09
C THR A 91 4.31 -13.56 12.41
N TYR A 92 3.15 -14.15 12.68
CA TYR A 92 2.98 -15.57 12.91
C TYR A 92 2.22 -16.19 11.74
N THR A 93 2.73 -17.32 11.25
CA THR A 93 2.05 -18.17 10.27
C THR A 93 1.65 -19.46 10.95
N ILE A 94 0.37 -19.81 10.84
CA ILE A 94 -0.15 -21.08 11.36
C ILE A 94 -0.57 -21.91 10.19
N ASN A 95 0.02 -23.09 10.07
CA ASN A 95 -0.37 -24.11 9.12
C ASN A 95 -0.95 -25.28 9.90
N TRP A 96 -2.03 -25.87 9.40
CA TRP A 96 -2.61 -27.07 9.98
C TRP A 96 -3.36 -27.87 8.93
N LYS A 97 -3.57 -29.14 9.23
CA LYS A 97 -4.47 -30.02 8.48
C LYS A 97 -5.72 -30.25 9.28
N MET A 98 -6.85 -30.30 8.60
CA MET A 98 -8.13 -30.54 9.24
C MET A 98 -9.08 -31.32 8.34
N LYS A 99 -9.92 -32.14 8.97
CA LYS A 99 -11.15 -32.69 8.41
C LYS A 99 -12.24 -32.75 9.48
N ALA A 100 -13.47 -33.00 9.09
CA ALA A 100 -14.60 -33.20 9.99
C ALA A 100 -15.47 -34.38 9.50
N ASP A 101 -16.32 -34.92 10.37
CA ASP A 101 -17.24 -36.00 9.97
C ASP A 101 -18.30 -35.50 8.97
N ASP A 102 -18.69 -34.23 9.10
CA ASP A 102 -19.62 -33.53 8.21
C ASP A 102 -19.02 -32.17 7.77
N ASN A 103 -19.73 -31.44 6.91
CA ASN A 103 -19.33 -30.08 6.55
C ASN A 103 -19.50 -29.15 7.75
N GLU A 104 -18.39 -28.86 8.41
CA GLU A 104 -18.35 -28.14 9.68
C GLU A 104 -17.73 -26.75 9.48
N THR A 105 -18.24 -25.76 10.22
CA THR A 105 -17.59 -24.46 10.32
C THR A 105 -16.65 -24.44 11.51
N VAL A 106 -15.39 -24.15 11.25
CA VAL A 106 -14.34 -24.03 12.25
C VAL A 106 -13.83 -22.59 12.30
N TYR A 107 -13.71 -22.09 13.52
CA TYR A 107 -13.15 -20.78 13.81
C TYR A 107 -11.80 -20.94 14.48
N LEU A 108 -10.80 -20.24 13.95
CA LEU A 108 -9.52 -20.04 14.61
C LEU A 108 -9.58 -18.73 15.39
N ALA A 109 -9.21 -18.76 16.66
CA ALA A 109 -9.22 -17.57 17.51
C ALA A 109 -7.91 -17.41 18.30
N PHE A 110 -7.52 -16.14 18.47
CA PHE A 110 -6.43 -15.69 19.32
C PHE A 110 -7.03 -14.82 20.43
N PHE A 111 -6.77 -15.15 21.69
CA PHE A 111 -7.25 -14.32 22.80
C PHE A 111 -6.32 -13.13 23.03
N ASN A 112 -6.90 -11.96 23.26
CA ASN A 112 -6.16 -10.75 23.66
C ASN A 112 -6.77 -10.22 24.97
N GLY A 113 -6.32 -10.75 26.12
CA GLY A 113 -6.66 -10.16 27.43
C GLY A 113 -7.01 -11.14 28.56
N ASN A 114 -6.77 -10.67 29.79
CA ASN A 114 -6.98 -11.34 31.07
C ASN A 114 -8.36 -11.98 31.21
N MET A 115 -8.40 -13.30 31.43
CA MET A 115 -9.55 -13.95 32.05
C MET A 115 -9.46 -13.80 33.56
N THR A 116 -10.15 -12.81 34.14
CA THR A 116 -10.29 -12.72 35.60
C THR A 116 -11.70 -12.98 36.14
N THR A 117 -12.73 -13.28 35.33
CA THR A 117 -14.05 -13.64 35.92
C THR A 117 -14.90 -14.61 35.08
N THR A 118 -15.48 -15.58 35.78
CA THR A 118 -16.48 -16.61 35.43
C THR A 118 -17.79 -16.03 34.84
N PRO A 119 -18.70 -16.89 34.36
CA PRO A 119 -19.18 -16.94 32.98
C PRO A 119 -20.21 -15.85 32.69
N ALA A 120 -19.76 -14.66 32.29
CA ALA A 120 -20.61 -13.79 31.49
C ALA A 120 -20.51 -14.28 30.04
N VAL A 121 -21.67 -14.50 29.42
CA VAL A 121 -21.85 -14.70 27.99
C VAL A 121 -20.80 -13.87 27.26
N VAL A 122 -19.87 -14.52 26.57
CA VAL A 122 -19.05 -13.86 25.55
C VAL A 122 -20.03 -13.49 24.44
N THR A 123 -20.74 -12.38 24.64
CA THR A 123 -21.33 -11.63 23.54
C THR A 123 -20.17 -11.37 22.59
N HIS A 124 -20.40 -11.59 21.30
CA HIS A 124 -19.48 -11.55 20.16
C HIS A 124 -18.55 -10.32 20.01
N ALA A 125 -18.39 -9.50 21.04
CA ALA A 125 -17.56 -8.31 21.10
C ALA A 125 -16.10 -8.69 21.39
N GLN A 126 -15.25 -8.37 20.40
CA GLN A 126 -13.78 -8.36 20.42
C GLN A 126 -13.07 -9.72 20.25
N LEU A 127 -13.63 -10.55 19.38
CA LEU A 127 -12.81 -11.31 18.43
C LEU A 127 -12.28 -10.28 17.41
N ASN A 128 -11.01 -9.87 17.53
CA ASN A 128 -10.41 -8.97 16.54
C ASN A 128 -10.51 -9.62 15.14
N SER A 129 -10.60 -8.79 14.10
CA SER A 129 -10.88 -9.06 12.68
C SER A 129 -10.08 -10.17 11.96
N ASN A 130 -9.23 -10.93 12.67
CA ASN A 130 -8.38 -11.99 12.13
C ASN A 130 -8.92 -13.41 12.43
N THR A 131 -10.16 -13.55 12.90
CA THR A 131 -10.81 -14.87 12.95
C THR A 131 -11.14 -15.33 11.53
N GLY A 132 -10.38 -16.29 11.03
CA GLY A 132 -10.75 -16.99 9.81
C GLY A 132 -11.91 -17.95 10.07
N LYS A 133 -12.94 -17.89 9.22
CA LYS A 133 -13.97 -18.92 9.12
C LYS A 133 -13.51 -19.94 8.09
N TYR A 134 -13.34 -21.19 8.52
CA TYR A 134 -12.89 -22.28 7.66
C TYR A 134 -13.97 -23.36 7.55
N SER A 135 -14.16 -23.88 6.35
CA SER A 135 -15.07 -25.00 6.11
C SER A 135 -14.27 -26.30 6.13
N ALA A 136 -14.45 -27.10 7.17
CA ALA A 136 -13.92 -28.46 7.23
C ALA A 136 -14.82 -29.39 6.41
N THR A 137 -14.22 -30.30 5.64
CA THR A 137 -14.96 -31.35 4.92
C THR A 137 -14.53 -32.72 5.40
N THR A 138 -15.11 -33.77 4.83
CA THR A 138 -14.77 -35.17 5.14
C THR A 138 -13.35 -35.58 4.69
N ALA A 139 -12.72 -34.81 3.81
CA ALA A 139 -11.35 -35.00 3.37
C ALA A 139 -10.39 -34.09 4.13
N TRP A 140 -9.16 -34.55 4.34
CA TRP A 140 -8.09 -33.71 4.86
C TRP A 140 -7.81 -32.55 3.93
N GLN A 141 -7.79 -31.35 4.48
CA GLN A 141 -7.40 -30.12 3.78
C GLN A 141 -6.29 -29.41 4.54
N ASN A 142 -5.41 -28.74 3.79
CA ASN A 142 -4.39 -27.86 4.35
C ASN A 142 -4.99 -26.47 4.50
N TYR A 143 -4.81 -25.88 5.68
CA TYR A 143 -5.20 -24.51 5.96
C TYR A 143 -3.99 -23.71 6.44
N SER A 144 -4.01 -22.43 6.15
CA SER A 144 -2.99 -21.49 6.59
C SER A 144 -3.62 -20.15 6.96
N CYS A 145 -3.07 -19.51 7.98
CA CYS A 145 -3.39 -18.13 8.30
C CYS A 145 -2.14 -17.38 8.76
N THR A 146 -2.12 -16.07 8.52
CA THR A 146 -1.04 -15.19 8.95
C THR A 146 -1.61 -14.01 9.74
N PHE A 147 -0.90 -13.58 10.78
CA PHE A 147 -1.24 -12.37 11.52
C PHE A 147 0.00 -11.73 12.14
N THR A 148 -0.04 -10.42 12.31
CA THR A 148 1.04 -9.63 12.92
C THR A 148 0.62 -9.08 14.27
N VAL A 149 1.49 -9.18 15.26
CA VAL A 149 1.23 -8.69 16.63
C VAL A 149 1.69 -7.23 16.74
N ASN A 150 0.77 -6.30 16.54
CA ASN A 150 1.06 -4.86 16.56
C ASN A 150 1.18 -4.28 17.99
N SER A 151 0.43 -4.83 18.93
CA SER A 151 0.44 -4.38 20.32
C SER A 151 0.15 -5.53 21.28
N ILE A 152 0.63 -5.39 22.50
CA ILE A 152 0.35 -6.27 23.63
C ILE A 152 -0.11 -5.36 24.78
N SER A 153 -1.17 -5.77 25.47
CA SER A 153 -1.74 -4.99 26.58
C SER A 153 -0.73 -4.78 27.71
N GLY A 154 -0.82 -3.63 28.39
CA GLY A 154 0.07 -3.28 29.49
C GLY A 154 1.51 -2.95 29.09
N GLY A 155 1.80 -2.76 27.80
CA GLY A 155 3.13 -2.38 27.33
C GLY A 155 4.17 -3.51 27.34
N ALA A 156 3.76 -4.75 27.60
CA ALA A 156 4.66 -5.90 27.56
C ALA A 156 5.16 -6.17 26.12
N THR A 157 6.35 -6.76 25.98
CA THR A 157 6.91 -7.15 24.68
C THR A 157 6.54 -8.58 24.27
N THR A 158 6.02 -9.37 25.22
CA THR A 158 5.59 -10.76 25.01
C THR A 158 4.28 -11.05 25.73
N SER A 159 3.43 -11.89 25.14
CA SER A 159 2.17 -12.36 25.73
C SER A 159 2.03 -13.86 25.55
N SER A 160 1.69 -14.57 26.62
CA SER A 160 1.30 -15.98 26.54
C SER A 160 -0.19 -16.05 26.27
N GLN A 161 -0.56 -16.33 25.02
CA GLN A 161 -1.97 -16.53 24.65
C GLN A 161 -2.13 -17.94 24.09
N PRO A 162 -3.25 -18.62 24.40
CA PRO A 162 -3.50 -19.91 23.82
C PRO A 162 -3.95 -19.77 22.35
N LEU A 163 -3.52 -20.73 21.51
CA LEU A 163 -4.16 -20.99 20.22
C LEU A 163 -5.45 -21.77 20.45
N MET A 164 -6.53 -21.40 19.75
CA MET A 164 -7.85 -21.97 19.98
C MET A 164 -8.57 -22.33 18.69
N PHE A 165 -9.08 -23.57 18.63
CA PHE A 165 -9.99 -24.03 17.59
C PHE A 165 -11.38 -24.21 18.16
N ARG A 166 -12.38 -23.66 17.47
CA ARG A 166 -13.78 -23.77 17.85
C ARG A 166 -14.61 -24.32 16.71
N ILE A 167 -15.41 -25.34 17.00
CA ILE A 167 -16.45 -25.86 16.09
C ILE A 167 -17.81 -25.35 16.57
N THR A 168 -18.69 -24.99 15.64
CA THR A 168 -20.03 -24.46 15.96
C THR A 168 -21.19 -25.40 15.66
N SER A 169 -20.96 -26.47 14.91
CA SER A 169 -21.96 -27.52 14.64
C SER A 169 -21.54 -28.80 15.37
N GLY A 170 -22.52 -29.65 15.71
CA GLY A 170 -22.37 -30.76 16.66
C GLY A 170 -21.57 -31.98 16.15
N GLY A 171 -20.62 -31.78 15.25
CA GLY A 171 -19.82 -32.84 14.63
C GLY A 171 -18.45 -33.06 15.28
N ASN A 172 -17.79 -34.12 14.85
CA ASN A 172 -16.38 -34.38 15.21
C ASN A 172 -15.44 -33.64 14.25
N MET A 173 -14.31 -33.18 14.78
CA MET A 173 -13.22 -32.60 14.00
C MET A 173 -11.92 -33.34 14.26
N TYR A 174 -11.07 -33.36 13.25
CA TYR A 174 -9.75 -33.97 13.30
C TYR A 174 -8.75 -32.89 12.92
N LEU A 175 -7.70 -32.74 13.72
CA LEU A 175 -6.62 -31.78 13.50
C LEU A 175 -5.28 -32.51 13.48
N ASP A 176 -4.41 -32.08 12.59
CA ASP A 176 -3.07 -32.65 12.45
C ASP A 176 -2.08 -31.62 11.91
N ASP A 177 -0.79 -31.92 12.00
CA ASP A 177 0.33 -31.14 11.46
C ASP A 177 0.21 -29.63 11.77
N ILE A 178 -0.07 -29.29 13.03
CA ILE A 178 -0.20 -27.91 13.50
C ILE A 178 1.19 -27.34 13.68
N VAL A 179 1.58 -26.47 12.74
CA VAL A 179 2.87 -25.80 12.74
C VAL A 179 2.65 -24.30 12.86
N ILE A 180 3.27 -23.69 13.87
CA ILE A 180 3.31 -22.23 14.02
C ILE A 180 4.75 -21.79 13.82
N THR A 181 4.94 -20.88 12.89
CA THR A 181 6.20 -20.19 12.70
C THR A 181 6.05 -18.71 13.04
N GLU A 182 7.14 -18.10 13.48
CA GLU A 182 7.26 -16.67 13.69
C GLU A 182 8.35 -16.09 12.79
N THR A 183 8.10 -14.88 12.30
CA THR A 183 9.00 -14.13 11.43
C THR A 183 9.10 -12.71 12.00
N PRO A 184 10.31 -12.19 12.26
CA PRO A 184 10.48 -10.83 12.78
C PRO A 184 10.00 -9.79 11.76
N CYS A 185 9.48 -8.67 12.27
CA CYS A 185 9.07 -7.53 11.48
C CYS A 185 9.85 -6.28 11.92
N TYR A 186 9.92 -5.30 11.02
CA TYR A 186 10.40 -3.97 11.33
C TYR A 186 9.24 -3.01 11.56
N THR A 187 9.46 -2.05 12.46
CA THR A 187 8.52 -0.95 12.69
C THR A 187 8.60 0.06 11.55
N VAL A 188 7.44 0.51 11.10
CA VAL A 188 7.29 1.65 10.19
C VAL A 188 6.51 2.73 10.93
N SER A 189 7.16 3.88 11.10
CA SER A 189 6.58 5.08 11.70
C SER A 189 6.31 6.09 10.62
N VAL A 190 5.06 6.51 10.46
CA VAL A 190 4.65 7.49 9.45
C VAL A 190 4.13 8.74 10.16
N THR A 191 4.72 9.88 9.83
CA THR A 191 4.24 11.19 10.27
C THR A 191 3.72 11.94 9.05
N ALA A 192 2.49 12.43 9.12
CA ALA A 192 1.90 13.29 8.11
C ALA A 192 1.79 14.72 8.65
N GLY A 193 2.31 15.68 7.90
CA GLY A 193 2.12 17.10 8.17
C GLY A 193 0.69 17.56 7.88
N GLU A 194 0.42 18.82 8.16
CA GLU A 194 -0.86 19.48 7.85
C GLU A 194 -1.07 19.60 6.33
N ASN A 195 -2.32 19.85 5.90
CA ASN A 195 -2.72 20.06 4.49
C ASN A 195 -2.64 18.83 3.59
N GLY A 196 -2.89 17.66 4.17
CA GLY A 196 -3.08 16.42 3.43
C GLY A 196 -3.21 15.21 4.35
N THR A 197 -3.34 14.03 3.75
CA THR A 197 -3.46 12.77 4.47
C THR A 197 -2.55 11.69 3.88
N VAL A 198 -2.18 10.72 4.73
CA VAL A 198 -1.39 9.55 4.34
C VAL A 198 -2.16 8.30 4.73
N THR A 199 -2.36 7.41 3.77
CA THR A 199 -3.11 6.16 3.97
C THR A 199 -2.32 4.95 3.51
N LYS A 200 -2.57 3.81 4.16
CA LYS A 200 -2.12 2.48 3.72
C LYS A 200 -3.36 1.62 3.54
N ASP A 201 -3.48 0.98 2.38
CA ASP A 201 -4.65 0.16 2.02
C ASP A 201 -6.00 0.90 2.22
N GLY A 202 -6.01 2.21 1.94
CA GLY A 202 -7.18 3.07 2.09
C GLY A 202 -7.50 3.50 3.54
N VAL A 203 -6.69 3.09 4.52
CA VAL A 203 -6.88 3.43 5.93
C VAL A 203 -5.85 4.48 6.35
N ALA A 204 -6.32 5.54 7.02
CA ALA A 204 -5.44 6.57 7.57
C ALA A 204 -4.49 5.99 8.62
N ILE A 205 -3.21 6.37 8.53
CA ILE A 205 -2.17 5.88 9.44
C ILE A 205 -2.11 6.80 10.65
N THR A 206 -2.55 6.31 11.80
CA THR A 206 -2.60 7.06 13.06
C THR A 206 -1.60 6.57 14.11
N SER A 207 -0.90 5.48 13.83
CA SER A 207 0.11 4.89 14.70
C SER A 207 1.10 4.03 13.91
N ASP A 208 2.22 3.70 14.54
CA ASP A 208 3.22 2.79 13.99
C ASP A 208 2.60 1.43 13.62
N PHE A 209 3.11 0.82 12.56
CA PHE A 209 2.75 -0.53 12.16
C PHE A 209 4.00 -1.38 11.87
N TYR A 210 3.79 -2.67 11.64
CA TYR A 210 4.88 -3.64 11.45
C TYR A 210 4.83 -4.26 10.06
N VAL A 211 6.00 -4.44 9.45
CA VAL A 211 6.17 -5.03 8.13
C VAL A 211 7.24 -6.11 8.20
N THR A 212 6.94 -7.29 7.68
CA THR A 212 7.93 -8.38 7.56
C THR A 212 9.11 -7.91 6.71
N GLU A 213 10.34 -8.24 7.13
CA GLU A 213 11.55 -7.90 6.38
C GLU A 213 11.48 -8.34 4.91
N GLY A 214 11.93 -7.47 4.02
CA GLY A 214 11.92 -7.69 2.58
C GLY A 214 10.58 -7.44 1.91
N ASN A 215 9.48 -7.26 2.65
CA ASN A 215 8.20 -6.92 2.05
C ASN A 215 8.15 -5.44 1.66
N SER A 216 7.45 -5.17 0.56
CA SER A 216 7.16 -3.81 0.13
C SER A 216 5.83 -3.32 0.70
N ILE A 217 5.77 -2.03 1.02
CA ILE A 217 4.54 -1.30 1.34
C ILE A 217 4.34 -0.17 0.35
N THR A 218 3.09 0.22 0.13
CA THR A 218 2.71 1.41 -0.63
C THR A 218 1.90 2.33 0.27
N LEU A 219 2.34 3.57 0.38
CA LEU A 219 1.64 4.65 1.06
C LEU A 219 1.01 5.56 0.00
N ASN A 220 -0.28 5.87 0.16
CA ASN A 220 -0.98 6.82 -0.69
C ASN A 220 -1.04 8.18 0.01
N LEU A 221 -0.64 9.22 -0.70
CA LEU A 221 -0.63 10.60 -0.25
C LEU A 221 -1.83 11.30 -0.89
N THR A 222 -2.56 12.10 -0.12
CA THR A 222 -3.66 12.91 -0.63
C THR A 222 -3.46 14.33 -0.12
N PRO A 223 -2.73 15.18 -0.88
CA PRO A 223 -2.59 16.59 -0.54
C PRO A 223 -3.94 17.31 -0.63
N ASP A 224 -4.12 18.34 0.18
CA ASP A 224 -5.22 19.29 0.01
C ASP A 224 -5.02 20.13 -1.25
N GLU A 225 -6.07 20.85 -1.66
CA GLU A 225 -6.02 21.71 -2.84
C GLU A 225 -4.90 22.77 -2.71
N ASN A 226 -4.10 22.93 -3.77
CA ASN A 226 -2.93 23.81 -3.82
C ASN A 226 -1.74 23.38 -2.94
N TYR A 227 -1.62 22.10 -2.58
CA TYR A 227 -0.44 21.55 -1.90
C TYR A 227 0.22 20.42 -2.69
N LEU A 228 1.53 20.24 -2.49
CA LEU A 228 2.31 19.12 -3.03
C LEU A 228 2.99 18.34 -1.90
N PRO A 229 2.99 16.99 -1.96
CA PRO A 229 3.68 16.19 -0.97
C PRO A 229 5.20 16.22 -1.17
N LYS A 230 5.94 16.35 -0.07
CA LYS A 230 7.36 16.02 0.04
C LYS A 230 7.53 14.93 1.07
N VAL A 231 8.45 14.00 0.79
CA VAL A 231 8.64 12.82 1.62
C VAL A 231 10.10 12.66 1.97
N LYS A 232 10.38 12.34 3.23
CA LYS A 232 11.67 11.83 3.68
C LYS A 232 11.51 10.42 4.21
N VAL A 233 12.42 9.54 3.82
CA VAL A 233 12.52 8.18 4.31
C VAL A 233 13.83 8.03 5.06
N ASN A 234 13.76 7.70 6.35
CA ASN A 234 14.93 7.66 7.23
C ASN A 234 15.78 8.95 7.19
N GLY A 235 15.10 10.11 7.08
CA GLY A 235 15.71 11.43 7.03
C GLY A 235 16.25 11.87 5.66
N ALA A 236 16.26 11.00 4.65
CA ALA A 236 16.70 11.32 3.29
C ALA A 236 15.49 11.64 2.39
N ASP A 237 15.64 12.63 1.51
CA ASP A 237 14.58 12.99 0.55
C ASP A 237 14.22 11.80 -0.35
N TYR A 238 12.93 11.59 -0.54
CA TYR A 238 12.37 10.51 -1.33
C TYR A 238 11.52 11.07 -2.47
N VAL A 239 11.73 10.56 -3.69
CA VAL A 239 10.98 10.99 -4.87
C VAL A 239 9.58 10.41 -4.82
N VAL A 240 8.58 11.29 -4.80
CA VAL A 240 7.17 10.91 -4.88
C VAL A 240 6.76 10.80 -6.35
N SER A 241 6.06 9.72 -6.70
CA SER A 241 5.48 9.53 -8.03
C SER A 241 4.01 9.17 -7.88
N ASN A 242 3.13 9.81 -8.65
CA ASN A 242 1.67 9.59 -8.63
C ASN A 242 1.07 9.66 -7.22
N ASN A 243 1.56 10.58 -6.38
CA ASN A 243 1.17 10.72 -4.97
C ASN A 243 1.30 9.41 -4.18
N GLN A 244 2.27 8.57 -4.52
CA GLN A 244 2.55 7.30 -3.84
C GLN A 244 4.02 7.17 -3.47
N VAL A 245 4.24 6.42 -2.39
CA VAL A 245 5.55 6.05 -1.88
C VAL A 245 5.57 4.54 -1.69
N THR A 246 6.36 3.84 -2.51
CA THR A 246 6.56 2.40 -2.39
C THR A 246 7.94 2.11 -1.81
N LEU A 247 7.99 1.39 -0.69
CA LEU A 247 9.20 1.13 0.09
C LEU A 247 9.36 -0.36 0.34
N THR A 248 10.56 -0.89 0.17
CA THR A 248 10.92 -2.23 0.68
C THR A 248 11.50 -2.07 2.09
N VAL A 249 10.89 -2.75 3.07
CA VAL A 249 11.24 -2.59 4.48
C VAL A 249 12.26 -3.65 4.90
N ASN A 250 13.52 -3.24 5.07
CA ASN A 250 14.62 -4.11 5.52
C ASN A 250 15.20 -3.69 6.88
N GLN A 251 14.63 -2.65 7.48
CA GLN A 251 15.02 -2.12 8.79
C GLN A 251 13.87 -1.28 9.35
N ALA A 252 13.98 -0.88 10.61
CA ALA A 252 13.08 0.14 11.17
C ALA A 252 13.10 1.38 10.26
N THR A 253 11.91 1.82 9.84
CA THR A 253 11.75 2.84 8.80
C THR A 253 10.90 3.98 9.32
N THR A 254 11.41 5.22 9.21
CA THR A 254 10.63 6.43 9.43
C THR A 254 10.25 7.04 8.09
N VAL A 255 8.99 7.46 7.95
CA VAL A 255 8.48 8.19 6.79
C VAL A 255 7.88 9.50 7.29
N GLU A 256 8.47 10.60 6.88
CA GLU A 256 7.99 11.95 7.18
C GLU A 256 7.42 12.53 5.91
N VAL A 257 6.13 12.88 5.93
CA VAL A 257 5.44 13.51 4.81
C VAL A 257 5.07 14.92 5.21
N SER A 258 5.47 15.91 4.43
CA SER A 258 5.02 17.30 4.55
C SER A 258 4.28 17.72 3.29
N PHE A 259 3.26 18.55 3.41
CA PHE A 259 2.55 19.11 2.28
C PHE A 259 2.91 20.59 2.17
N GLU A 260 3.59 20.97 1.08
CA GLU A 260 4.02 22.34 0.84
C GLU A 260 3.04 23.04 -0.09
N GLN A 261 2.66 24.26 0.26
CA GLN A 261 1.78 25.07 -0.56
C GLN A 261 2.46 25.37 -1.90
N ILE A 262 1.72 25.14 -2.99
CA ILE A 262 2.11 25.57 -4.32
C ILE A 262 2.07 27.10 -4.32
N PRO A 263 3.17 27.79 -4.67
CA PRO A 263 3.19 29.24 -4.73
C PRO A 263 2.05 29.75 -5.64
N GLU A 264 1.23 30.66 -5.12
CA GLU A 264 0.27 31.37 -5.96
C GLU A 264 1.05 32.19 -7.00
N VAL A 265 1.03 31.73 -8.25
CA VAL A 265 1.43 32.56 -9.37
C VAL A 265 0.28 33.53 -9.61
N THR A 266 0.37 34.74 -9.04
CA THR A 266 -0.47 35.85 -9.49
C THR A 266 -0.06 36.15 -10.93
N PRO A 267 -0.93 35.95 -11.94
CA PRO A 267 -0.60 36.35 -13.29
C PRO A 267 -0.47 37.87 -13.26
N GLY A 268 0.75 38.37 -13.41
CA GLY A 268 0.97 39.79 -13.58
C GLY A 268 0.23 40.22 -14.84
N ILE A 269 -0.82 41.03 -14.71
CA ILE A 269 -1.30 41.82 -15.84
C ILE A 269 -0.16 42.79 -16.14
N VAL A 270 0.67 42.44 -17.13
CA VAL A 270 1.61 43.38 -17.73
C VAL A 270 1.02 43.75 -19.07
N GLU A 271 0.74 45.04 -19.22
CA GLU A 271 0.52 45.63 -20.53
C GLU A 271 1.76 45.34 -21.39
N ASP A 272 1.58 44.55 -22.45
CA ASP A 272 2.55 44.24 -23.53
C ASP A 272 3.61 43.16 -23.29
N ALA A 273 3.32 42.09 -22.53
CA ALA A 273 4.21 40.91 -22.49
C ALA A 273 3.54 39.63 -23.01
N SER A 274 4.31 38.85 -23.78
CA SER A 274 4.06 37.43 -24.00
C SER A 274 4.38 36.65 -22.72
N TYR A 275 3.56 35.66 -22.40
CA TYR A 275 3.69 34.84 -21.20
C TYR A 275 3.63 33.38 -21.53
N ASN A 276 4.57 32.62 -20.98
CA ASN A 276 4.53 31.16 -21.05
C ASN A 276 4.61 30.59 -19.64
N TRP A 277 3.73 29.65 -19.31
CA TRP A 277 3.76 28.97 -18.01
C TRP A 277 3.31 27.52 -18.10
N PHE A 278 3.72 26.72 -17.12
CA PHE A 278 3.37 25.31 -16.98
C PHE A 278 2.37 25.13 -15.83
N LYS A 279 1.38 24.26 -16.01
CA LYS A 279 0.46 23.85 -14.94
C LYS A 279 0.02 22.40 -15.15
N GLU A 280 -0.22 21.67 -14.08
CA GLU A 280 -0.88 20.36 -14.15
C GLU A 280 -2.40 20.56 -13.97
N GLU A 281 -3.20 20.10 -14.94
CA GLU A 281 -4.65 20.13 -14.86
C GLU A 281 -5.18 18.70 -14.87
N ASN A 282 -5.90 18.29 -13.81
CA ASN A 282 -6.48 16.95 -13.67
C ASN A 282 -5.48 15.80 -13.91
N GLY A 283 -4.25 15.92 -13.40
CA GLY A 283 -3.21 14.91 -13.60
C GLY A 283 -2.47 14.99 -14.95
N THR A 284 -2.73 16.04 -15.75
CA THR A 284 -2.14 16.21 -17.08
C THR A 284 -1.27 17.46 -17.14
N PRO A 285 0.05 17.33 -17.40
CA PRO A 285 0.93 18.47 -17.64
C PRO A 285 0.46 19.30 -18.85
N THR A 286 0.36 20.61 -18.65
CA THR A 286 -0.19 21.55 -19.62
C THR A 286 0.74 22.76 -19.76
N ILE A 287 0.99 23.19 -21.00
CA ILE A 287 1.70 24.43 -21.31
C ILE A 287 0.69 25.47 -21.76
N PHE A 288 0.84 26.67 -21.22
CA PHE A 288 0.09 27.85 -21.63
C PHE A 288 1.06 28.83 -22.26
N SER A 289 0.71 29.30 -23.45
CA SER A 289 1.38 30.40 -24.12
C SER A 289 0.37 31.48 -24.43
N TYR A 290 0.61 32.69 -23.94
CA TYR A 290 -0.23 33.86 -24.09
C TYR A 290 0.56 34.93 -24.82
N HIS A 291 -0.04 35.50 -25.87
CA HIS A 291 0.55 36.61 -26.60
C HIS A 291 -0.52 37.71 -26.76
N LYS A 292 -0.22 38.93 -26.31
CA LYS A 292 -1.04 40.09 -26.64
C LYS A 292 -0.77 40.47 -28.09
N LEU A 293 -1.79 40.42 -28.93
CA LEU A 293 -1.71 40.91 -30.30
C LEU A 293 -1.78 42.44 -30.30
N SER A 294 -0.65 43.13 -30.45
CA SER A 294 -0.65 44.59 -30.63
C SER A 294 -0.86 44.95 -32.09
N SER A 295 -2.06 45.46 -32.41
CA SER A 295 -2.48 46.11 -33.67
C SER A 295 -2.43 45.26 -34.95
N PHE A 296 -3.63 45.03 -35.53
CA PHE A 296 -3.79 44.49 -36.87
C PHE A 296 -4.13 45.61 -37.85
N ASN A 297 -3.36 45.75 -38.93
CA ASN A 297 -3.77 46.50 -40.11
C ASN A 297 -4.15 45.48 -41.19
N THR A 298 -5.45 45.19 -41.33
CA THR A 298 -5.97 44.19 -42.28
C THR A 298 -6.00 44.76 -43.69
N GLY A 299 -4.82 45.00 -44.25
CA GLY A 299 -4.63 45.48 -45.61
C GLY A 299 -4.28 44.39 -46.60
N GLU A 300 -4.78 43.15 -46.44
CA GLU A 300 -5.13 42.19 -47.52
C GLU A 300 -5.53 40.81 -46.94
N THR A 301 -6.33 40.09 -47.70
CA THR A 301 -7.21 38.97 -47.33
C THR A 301 -6.50 37.71 -46.83
N TYR A 302 -6.80 37.34 -45.58
CA TYR A 302 -6.55 36.06 -44.89
C TYR A 302 -5.08 35.62 -44.78
N LEU A 303 -4.43 36.07 -43.71
CA LEU A 303 -3.21 35.45 -43.19
C LEU A 303 -3.61 34.36 -42.18
N GLU A 304 -3.02 33.17 -42.29
CA GLU A 304 -3.09 32.13 -41.26
C GLU A 304 -2.16 32.52 -40.10
N TYR A 305 -2.68 32.44 -38.87
CA TYR A 305 -1.93 32.69 -37.65
C TYR A 305 -1.87 31.40 -36.85
N GLY A 306 -0.67 31.05 -36.38
CA GLY A 306 -0.47 29.87 -35.56
C GLY A 306 0.76 29.98 -34.68
N VAL A 307 0.90 28.99 -33.81
CA VAL A 307 2.11 28.78 -33.02
C VAL A 307 2.70 27.44 -33.42
N LYS A 308 3.98 27.45 -33.76
CA LYS A 308 4.76 26.23 -33.92
C LYS A 308 5.33 25.85 -32.56
N LEU A 309 5.04 24.62 -32.15
CA LEU A 309 5.63 24.00 -30.96
C LEU A 309 6.61 22.93 -31.43
N TRP A 310 7.88 23.08 -31.09
CA TRP A 310 8.86 22.02 -31.25
C TRP A 310 9.00 21.26 -29.95
N ASN A 311 8.82 19.96 -30.06
CA ASN A 311 9.00 19.01 -28.99
C ASN A 311 10.26 18.18 -29.25
N THR A 312 11.18 18.13 -28.28
CA THR A 312 12.39 17.31 -28.35
C THR A 312 12.15 15.84 -28.01
N ALA A 313 10.93 15.47 -27.64
CA ALA A 313 10.54 14.09 -27.33
C ALA A 313 10.45 13.19 -28.59
N LYS A 314 10.15 11.90 -28.39
CA LYS A 314 10.23 10.91 -29.46
C LYS A 314 9.08 11.08 -30.47
N PRO A 315 9.21 10.59 -31.72
CA PRO A 315 8.19 10.73 -32.76
C PRO A 315 6.80 10.18 -32.39
N GLU A 316 6.73 9.23 -31.46
CA GLU A 316 5.48 8.66 -30.95
C GLU A 316 4.74 9.56 -29.93
N ASP A 317 5.36 10.63 -29.46
CA ASP A 317 4.77 11.50 -28.44
C ASP A 317 3.87 12.58 -29.08
N THR A 318 2.57 12.47 -28.85
CA THR A 318 1.58 13.40 -29.40
C THR A 318 1.37 14.62 -28.49
N VAL A 319 1.41 15.82 -29.06
CA VAL A 319 0.96 17.06 -28.42
C VAL A 319 -0.29 17.57 -29.13
N THR A 320 -1.33 17.90 -28.37
CA THR A 320 -2.55 18.52 -28.87
C THR A 320 -2.56 20.00 -28.51
N LEU A 321 -2.83 20.85 -29.50
CA LEU A 321 -2.93 22.30 -29.35
C LEU A 321 -4.40 22.72 -29.46
N ALA A 322 -4.87 23.55 -28.52
CA ALA A 322 -6.18 24.16 -28.57
C ALA A 322 -6.07 25.68 -28.35
N ALA A 323 -6.75 26.47 -29.17
CA ALA A 323 -6.89 27.90 -28.96
C ALA A 323 -7.98 28.18 -27.92
N CYS A 324 -7.69 29.03 -26.95
CA CYS A 324 -8.63 29.42 -25.91
C CYS A 324 -8.57 30.91 -25.59
N ASN A 325 -9.65 31.45 -25.02
CA ASN A 325 -9.64 32.79 -24.43
C ASN A 325 -8.83 32.79 -23.11
N PRO A 326 -8.59 33.96 -22.49
CA PRO A 326 -7.85 34.04 -21.21
C PRO A 326 -8.47 33.23 -20.06
N ASN A 327 -9.74 32.85 -20.16
CA ASN A 327 -10.45 32.03 -19.17
C ASN A 327 -10.35 30.51 -19.44
N GLY A 328 -9.66 30.10 -20.51
CA GLY A 328 -9.48 28.69 -20.88
C GLY A 328 -10.61 28.08 -21.71
N GLU A 329 -11.58 28.89 -22.16
CA GLU A 329 -12.67 28.41 -23.02
C GLU A 329 -12.22 28.37 -24.48
N PRO A 330 -12.65 27.38 -25.30
CA PRO A 330 -12.33 27.34 -26.73
C PRO A 330 -12.71 28.66 -27.41
N ALA A 331 -11.77 29.24 -28.15
CA ALA A 331 -11.98 30.54 -28.78
C ALA A 331 -11.40 30.57 -30.19
N THR A 332 -12.12 31.27 -31.08
CA THR A 332 -11.59 31.65 -32.39
C THR A 332 -10.79 32.94 -32.23
N ALA A 333 -9.59 33.00 -32.80
CA ALA A 333 -8.82 34.23 -32.84
C ALA A 333 -9.57 35.28 -33.66
N VAL A 334 -9.84 36.44 -33.06
CA VAL A 334 -10.40 37.61 -33.75
C VAL A 334 -9.44 38.79 -33.57
N PRO A 335 -9.39 39.75 -34.52
CA PRO A 335 -8.56 40.94 -34.38
C PRO A 335 -8.79 41.65 -33.04
N ASP A 336 -7.70 42.14 -32.43
CA ASP A 336 -7.66 42.83 -31.13
C ASP A 336 -8.12 41.99 -29.92
N ALA A 337 -8.38 40.69 -30.09
CA ALA A 337 -8.61 39.78 -28.97
C ALA A 337 -7.31 39.26 -28.39
N GLN A 338 -7.32 39.14 -27.06
CA GLN A 338 -6.34 38.35 -26.33
C GLN A 338 -6.68 36.87 -26.51
N PHE A 339 -5.72 36.06 -26.94
CA PHE A 339 -5.90 34.61 -27.02
C PHE A 339 -4.69 33.87 -26.46
N ALA A 340 -4.93 32.66 -25.96
CA ALA A 340 -3.91 31.76 -25.46
C ALA A 340 -3.93 30.46 -26.27
N ILE A 341 -2.79 29.79 -26.34
CA ILE A 341 -2.68 28.43 -26.87
C ILE A 341 -2.34 27.49 -25.73
N ARG A 342 -3.16 26.45 -25.64
CA ARG A 342 -3.09 25.40 -24.64
C ARG A 342 -2.53 24.15 -25.29
N ALA A 343 -1.40 23.67 -24.79
CA ALA A 343 -0.80 22.42 -25.24
C ALA A 343 -0.93 21.35 -24.16
N TYR A 344 -1.36 20.15 -24.57
CA TYR A 344 -1.47 18.97 -23.71
C TYR A 344 -0.85 17.76 -24.39
N GLY A 345 -0.34 16.82 -23.60
CA GLY A 345 0.06 15.53 -24.13
C GLY A 345 1.08 14.83 -23.25
N LYS A 346 1.25 13.52 -23.48
CA LYS A 346 2.25 12.70 -22.77
C LYS A 346 3.69 13.20 -22.95
N ALA A 347 3.91 13.96 -24.02
CA ALA A 347 5.19 14.57 -24.33
C ALA A 347 5.55 15.76 -23.45
N ILE A 348 4.58 16.33 -22.72
CA ILE A 348 4.78 17.48 -21.83
C ILE A 348 5.31 16.97 -20.49
N THR A 349 6.62 17.09 -20.27
CA THR A 349 7.30 16.63 -19.05
C THR A 349 8.27 17.69 -18.54
N ALA A 350 8.67 17.57 -17.27
CA ALA A 350 9.64 18.48 -16.67
C ALA A 350 11.06 18.36 -17.26
N GLU A 351 11.35 17.27 -17.97
CA GLU A 351 12.69 16.97 -18.51
C GLU A 351 12.90 17.50 -19.93
N ASN A 352 11.83 17.95 -20.58
CA ASN A 352 11.83 18.38 -21.97
C ASN A 352 11.89 19.92 -22.07
N SER A 353 12.56 20.40 -23.11
CA SER A 353 12.53 21.81 -23.51
C SER A 353 11.62 21.98 -24.72
N TYR A 354 10.78 23.01 -24.71
CA TYR A 354 9.88 23.31 -25.81
C TYR A 354 10.28 24.62 -26.43
N THR A 355 10.31 24.70 -27.76
CA THR A 355 10.42 26.01 -28.42
C THR A 355 9.04 26.41 -28.91
N VAL A 356 8.63 27.62 -28.60
CA VAL A 356 7.39 28.24 -29.08
C VAL A 356 7.78 29.36 -30.02
N GLN A 357 7.24 29.35 -31.24
CA GLN A 357 7.43 30.46 -32.18
C GLN A 357 6.09 30.85 -32.81
N PRO A 358 5.63 32.08 -32.58
CA PRO A 358 4.47 32.61 -33.29
C PRO A 358 4.83 32.88 -34.76
N TYR A 359 3.86 32.79 -35.66
CA TYR A 359 4.03 33.15 -37.07
C TYR A 359 2.78 33.83 -37.65
N VAL A 360 3.01 34.62 -38.70
CA VAL A 360 1.99 35.34 -39.48
C VAL A 360 2.24 35.07 -40.96
N GLY A 361 1.41 34.24 -41.60
CA GLY A 361 1.70 33.81 -42.97
C GLY A 361 3.05 33.08 -43.07
N GLU A 362 3.99 33.63 -43.83
CA GLU A 362 5.36 33.09 -43.97
C GLU A 362 6.36 33.72 -42.97
N ASP A 363 5.99 34.80 -42.30
CA ASP A 363 6.87 35.53 -41.39
C ASP A 363 6.89 34.86 -40.00
N LEU A 364 8.09 34.47 -39.56
CA LEU A 364 8.32 33.90 -38.24
C LEU A 364 8.64 34.99 -37.22
N GLY A 365 7.96 34.99 -36.08
CA GLY A 365 8.29 35.82 -34.93
C GLY A 365 9.52 35.29 -34.17
N GLU A 366 9.90 35.97 -33.09
CA GLU A 366 10.98 35.49 -32.23
C GLU A 366 10.61 34.17 -31.55
N SER A 367 11.52 33.20 -31.59
CA SER A 367 11.33 31.91 -30.91
C SER A 367 11.70 32.02 -29.44
N GLU A 368 10.88 31.45 -28.57
CA GLU A 368 11.12 31.38 -27.13
C GLU A 368 11.30 29.92 -26.69
N VAL A 369 12.34 29.64 -25.91
CA VAL A 369 12.57 28.30 -25.33
C VAL A 369 11.96 28.24 -23.94
N LEU A 370 10.95 27.40 -23.80
CA LEU A 370 10.30 27.05 -22.56
C LEU A 370 11.03 25.88 -21.91
N SER A 371 11.47 26.10 -20.68
CA SER A 371 12.01 25.06 -19.80
C SER A 371 11.13 24.99 -18.56
N TYR A 372 10.80 23.77 -18.15
CA TYR A 372 10.21 23.53 -16.85
C TYR A 372 11.27 23.90 -15.80
N LYS A 373 10.95 24.82 -14.89
CA LYS A 373 11.86 25.22 -13.80
C LYS A 373 11.50 24.53 -12.51
#